data_AF-E5DCS1-F1
#
_entry.id   AF-E5DCS1-F1
#
_cell.length_a   1.000
_cell.length_b   1.000
_cell.length_c   1.000
_cell.angle_alpha   90.00
_cell.angle_beta   90.00
_cell.angle_gamma   90.00
#
_symmetry.space_group_name_H-M   'P 1'
#
loop_
_entity.id
_entity.type
_entity.pdbx_description
1 polymer ?
#
loop_
_entity_poly.entity_id
_entity_poly.type
_entity_poly.pdbx_seq_one_letter_code
_entity_poly.pdbx_strand_id
1 'polypeptide(L)'
;FEISYNKGIEEYTKTELENYKKLLDNKVVIPKASGVNAGAVKEKSGSANEAEAADNDIKGSDLYNTTVEADTTNGGYKLSITAKTISNVKYGTIGAGNYATAKAITATGTDALVKGKTVDISASYALEASTGNVSGLSLTDTNPGSDSVNVRIINAKEITIDLDASSYDSA
;
A
#
# COMPACT_ATOMS: atom_id res chain seq x y z
N PHE A 1 -26.33 -21.91 -13.24
CA PHE A 1 -26.15 -20.93 -12.15
C PHE A 1 -26.00 -19.57 -12.79
N GLU A 2 -26.92 -18.66 -12.51
CA GLU A 2 -26.73 -17.25 -12.82
C GLU A 2 -26.06 -16.62 -11.59
N ILE A 3 -24.84 -16.12 -11.75
CA ILE A 3 -24.06 -15.49 -10.69
C ILE A 3 -24.05 -14.00 -11.00
N SER A 4 -24.72 -13.21 -10.16
CA SER A 4 -24.60 -11.76 -10.17
C SER A 4 -23.55 -11.33 -9.15
N TYR A 5 -22.51 -10.62 -9.59
CA TYR A 5 -21.44 -10.10 -8.75
C TYR A 5 -21.50 -8.58 -8.75
N ASN A 6 -21.57 -7.98 -7.57
CA ASN A 6 -21.56 -6.54 -7.40
C ASN A 6 -20.31 -6.15 -6.60
N LYS A 7 -19.35 -5.54 -7.28
CA LYS A 7 -18.06 -5.11 -6.70
C LYS A 7 -18.21 -4.06 -5.60
N GLY A 8 -19.33 -3.33 -5.58
CA GLY A 8 -19.64 -2.34 -4.55
C GLY A 8 -20.10 -2.94 -3.21
N ILE A 9 -20.39 -4.24 -3.17
CA ILE A 9 -20.78 -4.96 -1.94
C ILE A 9 -19.73 -5.98 -1.46
N GLU A 10 -18.58 -6.06 -2.12
CA GLU A 10 -17.49 -6.93 -1.66
C GLU A 10 -16.96 -6.45 -0.31
N GLU A 11 -17.06 -7.31 0.69
CA GLU A 11 -16.62 -7.05 2.05
C GLU A 11 -15.25 -7.68 2.26
N TYR A 12 -14.32 -6.88 2.78
CA TYR A 12 -13.04 -7.41 3.19
C TYR A 12 -13.20 -8.35 4.38
N THR A 13 -12.67 -9.55 4.25
CA THR A 13 -12.51 -10.45 5.39
C THR A 13 -11.42 -9.93 6.32
N LYS A 14 -11.52 -10.29 7.61
CA LYS A 14 -10.48 -9.95 8.59
C LYS A 14 -9.10 -10.42 8.14
N THR A 15 -9.01 -11.65 7.62
CA THR A 15 -7.73 -12.26 7.20
C THR A 15 -7.08 -11.50 6.04
N GLU A 16 -7.85 -11.04 5.05
CA GLU A 16 -7.33 -10.23 3.95
C GLU A 16 -6.73 -8.93 4.45
N LEU A 17 -7.44 -8.23 5.36
CA LEU A 17 -6.95 -6.99 5.93
C LEU A 17 -5.73 -7.19 6.82
N GLU A 18 -5.66 -8.28 7.59
CA GLU A 18 -4.47 -8.61 8.38
C GLU A 18 -3.25 -8.87 7.49
N ASN A 19 -3.44 -9.47 6.31
CA ASN A 19 -2.37 -9.61 5.32
C ASN A 19 -1.92 -8.26 4.76
N TYR A 20 -2.84 -7.37 4.41
CA TYR A 20 -2.50 -6.00 3.98
C TYR A 20 -1.79 -5.22 5.08
N LYS A 21 -2.27 -5.30 6.32
CA LYS A 21 -1.60 -4.73 7.49
C LYS A 21 -0.16 -5.23 7.59
N LYS A 22 0.07 -6.54 7.47
CA LYS A 22 1.43 -7.11 7.52
C LYS A 22 2.33 -6.58 6.40
N LEU A 23 1.80 -6.42 5.18
CA LEU A 23 2.56 -5.85 4.06
C LEU A 23 2.90 -4.38 4.30
N LEU A 24 1.93 -3.58 4.75
CA LEU A 24 2.10 -2.16 5.08
C LEU A 24 3.08 -1.94 6.23
N ASP A 25 2.95 -2.72 7.30
CA ASP A 25 3.79 -2.60 8.49
C ASP A 25 5.26 -2.94 8.18
N ASN A 26 5.52 -3.87 7.26
CA ASN A 26 6.87 -4.30 6.86
C ASN A 26 7.45 -3.54 5.68
N LYS A 27 6.64 -2.73 4.98
CA LYS A 27 7.09 -1.94 3.83
C LYS A 27 8.20 -1.00 4.25
N VAL A 28 9.33 -1.04 3.56
CA VAL A 28 10.38 -0.02 3.68
C VAL A 28 9.88 1.25 3.02
N VAL A 29 9.67 2.31 3.81
CA VAL A 29 9.17 3.60 3.35
C VAL A 29 10.32 4.56 3.06
N ILE A 30 11.30 4.59 3.97
CA ILE A 30 12.50 5.42 3.81
C ILE A 30 13.71 4.53 4.10
N PRO A 31 14.51 4.17 3.09
CA PRO A 31 15.76 3.45 3.34
C PRO A 31 16.72 4.35 4.12
N LYS A 32 17.63 3.76 4.90
CA LYS A 32 18.71 4.51 5.55
C LYS A 32 19.59 5.19 4.49
N ALA A 33 20.09 6.37 4.83
CA ALA A 33 21.00 7.08 3.93
C ALA A 33 22.27 6.25 3.66
N SER A 34 22.81 6.36 2.45
CA SER A 34 23.98 5.58 2.03
C SER A 34 24.85 6.37 1.07
N GLY A 35 26.09 6.66 1.47
CA GLY A 35 27.00 7.50 0.70
C GLY A 35 26.38 8.86 0.39
N VAL A 36 26.21 9.15 -0.89
CA VAL A 36 25.58 10.39 -1.39
C VAL A 36 24.05 10.29 -1.51
N ASN A 37 23.47 9.11 -1.35
CA ASN A 37 22.03 8.90 -1.49
C ASN A 37 21.31 9.34 -0.21
N ALA A 38 20.32 10.21 -0.37
CA ALA A 38 19.47 10.65 0.72
C ALA A 38 18.60 9.50 1.26
N GLY A 39 18.36 9.51 2.55
CA GLY A 39 17.58 8.51 3.26
C GLY A 39 17.38 8.91 4.72
N ALA A 40 17.08 7.93 5.57
CA ALA A 40 16.96 8.14 7.00
C ALA A 40 18.33 8.43 7.64
N VAL A 41 18.43 9.53 8.37
CA VAL A 41 19.63 10.00 9.07
C VAL A 41 19.33 10.36 10.53
N LYS A 42 20.32 10.19 11.40
CA LYS A 42 20.33 10.65 12.79
C LYS A 42 21.48 11.64 13.01
N GLU A 43 21.41 12.37 14.12
CA GLU A 43 22.52 13.23 14.52
C GLU A 43 23.67 12.36 15.03
N LYS A 44 24.88 12.63 14.53
CA LYS A 44 26.07 11.90 14.95
C LYS A 44 26.42 12.27 16.39
N SER A 45 26.61 11.25 17.22
CA SER A 45 26.99 11.44 18.61
C SER A 45 28.31 12.21 18.73
N GLY A 46 28.32 13.27 19.53
CA GLY A 46 29.50 14.11 19.74
C GLY A 46 29.83 15.07 18.61
N SER A 47 28.97 15.21 17.59
CA SER A 47 29.17 16.18 16.50
C SER A 47 27.84 16.82 16.11
N ALA A 48 27.54 17.97 16.71
CA ALA A 48 26.32 18.71 16.45
C ALA A 48 26.17 19.04 14.96
N ASN A 49 24.96 18.87 14.44
CA ASN A 49 24.58 19.10 13.04
C ASN A 49 25.26 18.19 11.99
N GLU A 50 26.09 17.22 12.39
CA GLU A 50 26.58 16.19 11.47
C GLU A 50 25.55 15.05 11.38
N ALA A 51 25.16 14.71 10.16
CA ALA A 51 24.25 13.60 9.90
C ALA A 51 25.04 12.31 9.69
N GLU A 52 24.62 11.23 10.35
CA GLU A 52 25.02 9.86 10.03
C GLU A 52 23.80 9.02 9.63
N ALA A 53 24.04 7.88 8.98
CA ALA A 53 22.96 6.97 8.62
C ALA A 53 22.18 6.53 9.86
N ALA A 54 20.86 6.46 9.75
CA ALA A 54 20.05 5.81 10.76
C ALA A 54 20.43 4.33 10.89
N ASP A 55 20.18 3.74 12.08
CA ASP A 55 20.56 2.35 12.36
C ASP A 55 19.83 1.36 11.44
N ASN A 56 18.58 1.68 11.09
CA ASN A 56 17.71 0.87 10.25
C ASN A 56 16.94 1.72 9.24
N ASP A 57 16.42 1.05 8.21
CA ASP A 57 15.40 1.63 7.35
C ASP A 57 14.14 1.93 8.16
N ILE A 58 13.41 2.98 7.77
CA ILE A 58 12.11 3.34 8.33
C ILE A 58 11.03 2.54 7.62
N LYS A 59 10.30 1.73 8.38
CA LYS A 59 9.20 0.91 7.90
C LYS A 59 7.85 1.59 8.12
N GLY A 60 6.80 1.10 7.46
CA GLY A 60 5.44 1.59 7.66
C GLY A 60 4.98 1.50 9.12
N SER A 61 5.38 0.45 9.83
CA SER A 61 5.09 0.28 11.27
C SER A 61 5.77 1.29 12.19
N ASP A 62 6.87 1.91 11.77
CA ASP A 62 7.50 3.01 12.52
C ASP A 62 6.69 4.31 12.38
N LEU A 63 6.01 4.47 11.24
CA LEU A 63 5.28 5.68 10.87
C LEU A 63 3.79 5.64 11.19
N TYR A 64 3.19 4.46 11.23
CA TYR A 64 1.76 4.29 11.43
C TYR A 64 1.47 3.18 12.45
N ASN A 65 0.36 3.35 13.18
CA ASN A 65 -0.33 2.25 13.82
C ASN A 65 -1.45 1.77 12.89
N THR A 66 -1.27 0.62 12.27
CA THR A 66 -2.30 0.00 11.42
C THR A 66 -3.18 -0.92 12.26
N THR A 67 -4.50 -0.82 12.18
CA THR A 67 -5.43 -1.70 12.91
C THR A 67 -6.44 -2.34 11.97
N VAL A 68 -6.90 -3.55 12.31
CA VAL A 68 -8.00 -4.24 11.62
C VAL A 68 -9.12 -4.46 12.64
N GLU A 69 -10.28 -3.91 12.35
CA GLU A 69 -11.43 -3.95 13.25
C GLU A 69 -12.73 -4.09 12.47
N ALA A 70 -13.81 -4.48 13.15
CA ALA A 70 -15.13 -4.54 12.54
C ALA A 70 -15.58 -3.13 12.10
N ASP A 71 -16.12 -3.02 10.90
CA ASP A 71 -16.70 -1.77 10.40
C ASP A 71 -18.18 -1.72 10.78
N THR A 72 -18.49 -0.99 11.85
CA THR A 72 -19.87 -0.81 12.33
C THR A 72 -20.70 0.12 11.45
N THR A 73 -20.08 0.86 10.52
CA THR A 73 -20.74 1.84 9.65
C THR A 73 -21.11 1.21 8.31
N ASN A 74 -20.17 0.52 7.66
CA ASN A 74 -20.36 -0.05 6.32
C ASN A 74 -20.62 -1.57 6.32
N GLY A 75 -20.47 -2.21 7.48
CA GLY A 75 -20.49 -3.67 7.60
C GLY A 75 -19.14 -4.32 7.24
N GLY A 76 -18.90 -5.52 7.74
CA GLY A 76 -17.65 -6.25 7.51
C GLY A 76 -16.50 -5.77 8.40
N TYR A 77 -15.29 -5.72 7.84
CA TYR A 77 -14.07 -5.23 8.51
C TYR A 77 -13.47 -4.05 7.76
N LYS A 78 -12.70 -3.23 8.49
CA LYS A 78 -11.92 -2.12 7.94
C LYS A 78 -10.48 -2.15 8.43
N LEU A 79 -9.58 -1.59 7.63
CA LEU A 79 -8.20 -1.35 8.01
C LEU A 79 -8.00 0.16 8.19
N SER A 80 -7.65 0.56 9.40
CA SER A 80 -7.43 1.97 9.76
C SER A 80 -5.96 2.22 10.04
N ILE A 81 -5.54 3.46 9.84
CA ILE A 81 -4.18 3.91 10.15
C ILE A 81 -4.22 5.11 11.09
N THR A 82 -3.23 5.22 11.97
CA THR A 82 -3.00 6.41 12.77
C THR A 82 -1.53 6.79 12.67
N ALA A 83 -1.25 8.00 12.21
CA ALA A 83 0.11 8.51 12.09
C ALA A 83 0.81 8.57 13.47
N LYS A 84 2.08 8.15 13.48
CA LYS A 84 2.99 8.26 14.62
C LYS A 84 3.95 9.42 14.39
N THR A 85 4.43 9.99 15.50
CA THR A 85 5.52 10.96 15.46
C THR A 85 6.85 10.23 15.58
N ILE A 86 7.81 10.56 14.72
CA ILE A 86 9.20 10.14 14.87
C ILE A 86 10.09 11.38 14.97
N SER A 87 10.86 11.50 16.05
CA SER A 87 11.67 12.70 16.34
C SER A 87 13.17 12.48 16.20
N ASN A 88 13.62 11.23 16.32
CA ASN A 88 15.05 10.91 16.45
C ASN A 88 15.73 10.70 15.09
N VAL A 89 14.96 10.72 14.01
CA VAL A 89 15.41 10.46 12.64
C VAL A 89 14.80 11.49 11.71
N LYS A 90 15.58 11.93 10.72
CA LYS A 90 15.20 12.87 9.68
C LYS A 90 15.47 12.26 8.30
N TYR A 91 14.92 12.86 7.25
CA TYR A 91 15.24 12.54 5.87
C TYR A 91 16.31 13.50 5.32
N GLY A 92 17.44 12.97 4.87
CA GLY A 92 18.55 13.77 4.38
C GLY A 92 19.75 12.94 3.93
N THR A 93 20.88 13.61 3.70
CA THR A 93 22.16 12.98 3.31
C THR A 93 23.13 12.94 4.50
N ILE A 94 24.06 11.99 4.48
CA ILE A 94 25.14 11.87 5.47
C ILE A 94 26.12 13.05 5.31
N GLY A 95 26.70 13.54 6.40
CA GLY A 95 27.80 14.51 6.37
C GLY A 95 27.64 15.71 7.30
N ALA A 96 28.71 16.49 7.44
CA ALA A 96 28.76 17.67 8.29
C ALA A 96 27.78 18.76 7.82
N GLY A 97 27.01 19.32 8.76
CA GLY A 97 25.99 20.35 8.50
C GLY A 97 24.66 19.80 7.95
N ASN A 98 24.63 18.57 7.46
CA ASN A 98 23.45 18.02 6.79
C ASN A 98 22.30 17.67 7.76
N TYR A 99 22.56 17.47 9.05
CA TYR A 99 21.49 17.15 10.01
C TYR A 99 20.61 18.36 10.34
N ALA A 100 21.19 19.57 10.31
CA ALA A 100 20.47 20.82 10.52
C ALA A 100 19.46 21.09 9.40
N THR A 101 19.84 20.76 8.16
CA THR A 101 19.03 20.95 6.95
C THR A 101 18.18 19.73 6.59
N ALA A 102 18.36 18.61 7.28
CA ALA A 102 17.55 17.41 7.07
C ALA A 102 16.09 17.65 7.47
N LYS A 103 15.18 16.99 6.75
CA LYS A 103 13.74 17.21 6.86
C LYS A 103 13.16 16.33 7.96
N ALA A 104 12.32 16.92 8.80
CA ALA A 104 11.53 16.13 9.75
C ALA A 104 10.63 15.16 8.98
N ILE A 105 10.56 13.91 9.42
CA ILE A 105 9.68 12.91 8.81
C ILE A 105 8.30 13.03 9.44
N THR A 106 7.29 13.33 8.64
CA THR A 106 5.93 13.58 9.13
C THR A 106 4.94 12.66 8.43
N ALA A 107 4.43 11.67 9.15
CA ALA A 107 3.35 10.81 8.67
C ALA A 107 2.01 11.57 8.70
N THR A 108 1.22 11.43 7.63
CA THR A 108 -0.08 12.11 7.46
C THR A 108 -1.16 11.13 6.96
N GLY A 109 -2.42 11.57 6.97
CA GLY A 109 -3.55 10.78 6.49
C GLY A 109 -4.20 9.91 7.58
N THR A 110 -5.52 9.78 7.48
CA THR A 110 -6.38 9.07 8.46
C THR A 110 -7.44 8.21 7.79
N ASP A 111 -7.49 8.20 6.46
CA ASP A 111 -8.50 7.44 5.73
C ASP A 111 -8.31 5.93 5.95
N ALA A 112 -9.43 5.24 6.09
CA ALA A 112 -9.47 3.79 6.30
C ALA A 112 -9.83 3.08 4.99
N LEU A 113 -9.23 1.91 4.79
CA LEU A 113 -9.71 0.96 3.79
C LEU A 113 -10.98 0.31 4.32
N VAL A 114 -12.08 0.60 3.65
CA VAL A 114 -13.44 0.12 3.95
C VAL A 114 -14.05 -0.52 2.70
N LYS A 115 -15.19 -1.17 2.88
CA LYS A 115 -16.05 -1.64 1.78
C LYS A 115 -16.26 -0.55 0.72
N GLY A 116 -16.17 -0.92 -0.56
CA GLY A 116 -16.33 0.02 -1.67
C GLY A 116 -15.09 0.88 -1.96
N LYS A 117 -13.94 0.57 -1.35
CA LYS A 117 -12.64 1.11 -1.73
C LYS A 117 -11.66 -0.02 -2.03
N THR A 118 -10.64 0.27 -2.82
CA THR A 118 -9.45 -0.58 -2.99
C THR A 118 -8.21 0.16 -2.54
N VAL A 119 -7.19 -0.58 -2.11
CA VAL A 119 -5.90 -0.02 -1.68
C VAL A 119 -4.79 -0.39 -2.65
N ASP A 120 -3.95 0.59 -2.98
CA ASP A 120 -2.66 0.34 -3.60
C ASP A 120 -1.56 0.33 -2.52
N ILE A 121 -1.14 -0.87 -2.12
CA ILE A 121 -0.10 -1.07 -1.10
C ILE A 121 1.25 -0.46 -1.55
N SER A 122 1.53 -0.45 -2.86
CA SER A 122 2.78 0.07 -3.42
C SER A 122 2.82 1.59 -3.42
N ALA A 123 1.69 2.26 -3.64
CA ALA A 123 1.57 3.72 -3.59
C ALA A 123 1.25 4.27 -2.19
N SER A 124 0.75 3.43 -1.26
CA SER A 124 0.52 3.83 0.14
C SER A 124 1.84 4.17 0.86
N TYR A 125 1.82 5.06 1.85
CA TYR A 125 3.04 5.47 2.58
C TYR A 125 4.15 6.00 1.67
N ALA A 126 3.80 6.84 0.70
CA ALA A 126 4.76 7.45 -0.20
C ALA A 126 5.45 8.63 0.49
N LEU A 127 6.79 8.69 0.41
CA LEU A 127 7.58 9.82 0.88
C LEU A 127 7.59 10.94 -0.17
N GLU A 128 7.18 12.13 0.24
CA GLU A 128 7.44 13.37 -0.48
C GLU A 128 8.82 13.90 -0.07
N ALA A 129 9.84 13.56 -0.84
CA ALA A 129 11.23 13.87 -0.53
C ALA A 129 11.49 15.38 -0.37
N SER A 130 10.71 16.26 -1.00
CA SER A 130 10.88 17.71 -0.88
C SER A 130 10.50 18.25 0.50
N THR A 131 9.59 17.59 1.23
CA THR A 131 9.10 18.04 2.54
C THR A 131 9.42 17.10 3.69
N GLY A 132 9.71 15.82 3.41
CA GLY A 132 9.82 14.77 4.42
C GLY A 132 8.46 14.19 4.85
N ASN A 133 7.37 14.61 4.23
CA ASN A 133 6.04 14.09 4.54
C ASN A 133 5.86 12.69 3.96
N VAL A 134 5.14 11.83 4.69
CA VAL A 134 4.72 10.51 4.23
C VAL A 134 3.19 10.48 4.16
N SER A 135 2.65 10.04 3.03
CA SER A 135 1.21 9.94 2.80
C SER A 135 0.58 8.76 3.54
N GLY A 136 -0.75 8.79 3.73
CA GLY A 136 -1.49 7.64 4.25
C GLY A 136 -1.70 6.52 3.23
N LEU A 137 -2.83 5.82 3.36
CA LEU A 137 -3.25 4.80 2.40
C LEU A 137 -3.60 5.45 1.04
N SER A 138 -3.14 4.84 -0.04
CA SER A 138 -3.57 5.18 -1.40
C SER A 138 -4.85 4.40 -1.71
N LEU A 139 -5.99 5.09 -1.64
CA LEU A 139 -7.31 4.49 -1.78
C LEU A 139 -8.00 5.00 -3.04
N THR A 140 -8.71 4.10 -3.71
CA THR A 140 -9.60 4.45 -4.83
C THR A 140 -10.98 3.85 -4.60
N ASP A 141 -12.03 4.55 -5.01
CA ASP A 141 -13.38 4.03 -4.90
C ASP A 141 -13.60 2.89 -5.90
N THR A 142 -14.21 1.80 -5.44
CA THR A 142 -14.64 0.72 -6.32
C THR A 142 -15.91 1.16 -7.03
N ASN A 143 -15.86 1.29 -8.36
CA ASN A 143 -17.08 1.57 -9.12
C ASN A 143 -18.08 0.41 -8.94
N PRO A 144 -19.33 0.68 -8.51
CA PRO A 144 -20.34 -0.35 -8.39
C PRO A 144 -20.76 -0.81 -9.79
N GLY A 145 -20.09 -1.85 -10.28
CA GLY A 145 -20.48 -2.61 -11.46
C GLY A 145 -21.14 -3.91 -11.04
N SER A 146 -22.29 -4.21 -11.65
CA SER A 146 -22.91 -5.54 -11.56
C SER A 146 -22.54 -6.33 -12.81
N ASP A 147 -21.67 -7.33 -12.66
CA ASP A 147 -21.35 -8.29 -13.70
C ASP A 147 -22.18 -9.56 -13.46
N SER A 148 -22.83 -10.10 -14.51
CA SER A 148 -23.58 -11.36 -14.43
C SER A 148 -22.92 -12.43 -15.29
N VAL A 149 -22.61 -13.59 -14.71
CA VAL A 149 -22.08 -14.75 -15.44
C VAL A 149 -23.05 -15.91 -15.33
N ASN A 150 -23.34 -16.54 -16.47
CA ASN A 150 -24.12 -17.77 -16.53
C ASN A 150 -23.21 -18.99 -16.63
N VAL A 151 -23.15 -19.78 -15.55
CA VAL A 151 -22.42 -21.05 -15.49
C VAL A 151 -23.37 -22.21 -15.75
N ARG A 152 -23.11 -23.01 -16.78
CA ARG A 152 -23.85 -24.24 -17.08
C ARG A 152 -22.95 -25.45 -16.86
N ILE A 153 -23.29 -26.31 -15.92
CA ILE A 153 -22.60 -27.59 -15.69
C ILE A 153 -23.32 -28.67 -16.49
N ILE A 154 -22.59 -29.37 -17.36
CA ILE A 154 -23.13 -30.44 -18.22
C ILE A 154 -22.25 -31.68 -18.02
N ASN A 155 -22.85 -32.86 -17.81
CA ASN A 155 -22.12 -34.13 -17.82
C ASN A 155 -21.95 -34.61 -19.27
N ALA A 156 -20.97 -34.05 -19.98
CA ALA A 156 -20.63 -34.38 -21.35
C ALA A 156 -19.11 -34.28 -21.55
N LYS A 157 -18.60 -34.90 -22.62
CA LYS A 157 -17.20 -34.69 -23.04
C LYS A 157 -17.09 -33.33 -23.71
N GLU A 158 -16.31 -32.42 -23.15
CA GLU A 158 -16.02 -31.11 -23.75
C GLU A 158 -15.06 -31.28 -24.95
N ILE A 159 -15.39 -30.64 -26.07
CA ILE A 159 -14.54 -30.57 -27.26
C ILE A 159 -14.56 -29.12 -27.74
N THR A 160 -13.40 -28.46 -27.73
CA THR A 160 -13.22 -27.13 -28.32
C THR A 160 -12.77 -27.33 -29.77
N ILE A 161 -13.62 -26.98 -30.72
CA ILE A 161 -13.31 -27.04 -32.15
C ILE A 161 -13.00 -25.60 -32.58
N ASP A 162 -11.74 -25.37 -32.92
CA ASP A 162 -11.33 -24.14 -33.60
C ASP A 162 -11.72 -24.25 -35.08
N LEU A 163 -12.45 -23.25 -35.57
CA LEU A 163 -12.95 -23.18 -36.95
C LEU A 163 -12.22 -22.09 -37.73
N ASP A 164 -10.90 -21.99 -37.59
CA ASP A 164 -10.07 -21.26 -38.56
C ASP A 164 -9.93 -22.09 -39.85
N ALA A 165 -11.03 -22.12 -40.61
CA ALA A 165 -11.10 -22.71 -41.93
C ALA A 165 -10.49 -21.74 -42.95
N SER A 166 -9.17 -21.82 -43.13
CA SER A 166 -8.52 -21.36 -44.36
C SER A 166 -7.91 -22.54 -45.11
N SER A 167 -8.77 -23.32 -45.76
CA SER A 167 -8.41 -24.06 -46.97
C SER A 167 -9.61 -24.03 -47.90
N TYR A 168 -9.60 -23.03 -48.79
CA TYR A 168 -10.45 -22.97 -49.97
C TYR A 168 -10.23 -24.24 -50.79
N ASP A 169 -11.31 -24.97 -51.08
CA ASP A 169 -11.38 -25.82 -52.26
C ASP A 169 -12.41 -25.17 -53.18
N SER A 170 -11.94 -24.54 -54.26
CA SER A 170 -12.79 -24.05 -55.33
C SER A 170 -12.93 -25.14 -56.40
N ALA A 171 -14.19 -25.55 -56.60
CA ALA A 171 -14.84 -26.27 -57.72
C ALA A 171 -13.98 -26.80 -58.87
#